data_AF-A0A1Z5KZR7-F1
#
_entry.id   AF-A0A1Z5KZR7-F1
#
_cell.length_a   1.000
_cell.length_b   1.000
_cell.length_c   1.000
_cell.angle_alpha   90.00
_cell.angle_beta   90.00
_cell.angle_gamma   90.00
#
_symmetry.space_group_name_H-M   'P 1'
#
loop_
_entity.id
_entity.type
_entity.pdbx_description
1 polymer ?
#
loop_
_entity_poly.entity_id
_entity_poly.type
_entity_poly.pdbx_seq_one_letter_code
_entity_poly.pdbx_strand_id
1 'polypeptide(L)'
;MSPDTPRRFSFAHVSVLARWWEDQNVSSRSRLRHLVDLGRIELVGGGWTQTDEAAVHYISFLDQLTLGLRWLEDHLGECARPRVAWQLEPWGHSVEAASMFAQTGFNGIFLGRVSPAGYRFLWKADSTLGDSGEIFGVSTDRGWPEGFCFDSQCTKDKITVANGMKKAESFIRNVTSRPRKTNHILVPLGGDFQVAAYTFDNIDNLIRYVNAKHRGLPKVRAFYSTPSCFLRALLETNSEWPEMDGHDLFPHSEGPAYSTGMYSTRSALKSVIRQASAQLEACKQLSVLGLVHSKDVTALREAVALAQSYNIITGIASGHVLSNYKARLQSAMTQCTLVMDEALRLLLWEGNSVTQLQLNHCNSTNRGCLDVDDSWLIIYNPLSFSYGMYVRLPAKTGFTYIVDGRPVPNVPGTAEAIVHVELEALGPTAVRLSRIEARQLAHHLQPAIFLLWHVCTSARKDWLYVYSGWPSCA
;
A
#
# COMPACT_ATOMS: atom_id res chain seq x y z
N MET A 1 -28.90 5.34 0.91
CA MET A 1 -29.25 6.77 1.09
C MET A 1 -30.05 7.26 -0.13
N SER A 2 -30.83 8.35 0.00
CA SER A 2 -31.51 9.01 -1.14
C SER A 2 -30.81 10.33 -1.48
N PRO A 3 -30.66 10.70 -2.77
CA PRO A 3 -30.07 11.99 -3.15
C PRO A 3 -30.82 13.20 -2.56
N ASP A 4 -32.13 13.07 -2.40
CA ASP A 4 -33.07 14.11 -1.93
C ASP A 4 -32.94 14.42 -0.43
N THR A 5 -32.23 13.57 0.33
CA THR A 5 -32.04 13.75 1.77
C THR A 5 -30.74 14.51 2.06
N PRO A 6 -30.67 15.34 3.12
CA PRO A 6 -29.43 16.03 3.51
C PRO A 6 -28.39 15.09 4.15
N ARG A 7 -28.69 13.79 4.26
CA ARG A 7 -27.85 12.75 4.86
C ARG A 7 -26.50 12.69 4.15
N ARG A 8 -25.41 12.65 4.90
CA ARG A 8 -24.05 12.45 4.38
C ARG A 8 -23.36 11.26 5.02
N PHE A 9 -22.38 10.72 4.32
CA PHE A 9 -21.57 9.59 4.74
C PHE A 9 -20.15 9.72 4.16
N SER A 10 -19.16 9.16 4.86
CA SER A 10 -17.77 9.13 4.39
C SER A 10 -17.26 7.71 4.38
N PHE A 11 -16.54 7.32 3.33
CA PHE A 11 -16.08 5.96 3.10
C PHE A 11 -14.59 5.94 2.73
N ALA A 12 -13.83 5.00 3.28
CA ALA A 12 -12.36 5.02 3.22
C ALA A 12 -11.69 3.83 2.50
N HIS A 13 -12.22 2.62 2.63
CA HIS A 13 -11.52 1.40 2.22
C HIS A 13 -11.79 1.04 0.76
N VAL A 14 -11.00 1.58 -0.18
CA VAL A 14 -11.28 1.43 -1.63
C VAL A 14 -11.36 -0.04 -2.07
N SER A 15 -10.54 -0.94 -1.51
CA SER A 15 -10.63 -2.39 -1.79
C SER A 15 -12.01 -3.01 -1.50
N VAL A 16 -12.68 -2.57 -0.43
CA VAL A 16 -14.03 -3.03 -0.07
C VAL A 16 -15.07 -2.46 -1.05
N LEU A 17 -14.88 -1.22 -1.49
CA LEU A 17 -15.73 -0.57 -2.49
C LEU A 17 -15.59 -1.21 -3.87
N ALA A 18 -14.35 -1.54 -4.27
CA ALA A 18 -14.03 -2.24 -5.50
C ALA A 18 -14.71 -3.62 -5.54
N ARG A 19 -14.57 -4.41 -4.46
CA ARG A 19 -15.24 -5.71 -4.36
C ARG A 19 -16.77 -5.60 -4.37
N TRP A 20 -17.35 -4.61 -3.69
CA TRP A 20 -18.79 -4.35 -3.76
C TRP A 20 -19.22 -3.98 -5.18
N TRP A 21 -18.43 -3.15 -5.86
CA TRP A 21 -18.71 -2.62 -7.20
C TRP A 21 -18.78 -3.72 -8.25
N GLU A 22 -17.86 -4.69 -8.21
CA GLU A 22 -17.86 -5.88 -9.09
C GLU A 22 -19.23 -6.58 -9.08
N ASP A 23 -19.79 -6.80 -7.89
CA ASP A 23 -21.07 -7.49 -7.68
C ASP A 23 -22.31 -6.63 -7.99
N GLN A 24 -22.14 -5.35 -8.37
CA GLN A 24 -23.26 -4.43 -8.65
C GLN A 24 -23.66 -4.34 -10.12
N ASN A 25 -24.97 -4.15 -10.35
CA ASN A 25 -25.50 -3.74 -11.66
C ASN A 25 -25.25 -2.25 -11.98
N VAL A 26 -25.45 -1.88 -13.25
CA VAL A 26 -25.24 -0.51 -13.77
C VAL A 26 -26.06 0.53 -13.01
N SER A 27 -27.29 0.23 -12.58
CA SER A 27 -28.14 1.17 -11.83
C SER A 27 -27.57 1.49 -10.44
N SER A 28 -27.16 0.46 -9.69
CA SER A 28 -26.47 0.63 -8.39
C SER A 28 -25.17 1.42 -8.52
N ARG A 29 -24.37 1.12 -9.56
CA ARG A 29 -23.11 1.81 -9.88
C ARG A 29 -23.34 3.29 -10.21
N SER A 30 -24.29 3.60 -11.09
CA SER A 30 -24.66 4.98 -11.44
C SER A 30 -25.26 5.75 -10.26
N ARG A 31 -26.02 5.08 -9.38
CA ARG A 31 -26.54 5.67 -8.14
C ARG A 31 -25.42 6.03 -7.16
N LEU A 32 -24.37 5.21 -7.05
CA LEU A 32 -23.21 5.56 -6.23
C LEU A 32 -22.50 6.80 -6.79
N ARG A 33 -22.18 6.82 -8.09
CA ARG A 33 -21.60 8.00 -8.76
C ARG A 33 -22.38 9.27 -8.46
N HIS A 34 -23.69 9.24 -8.71
CA HIS A 34 -24.55 10.40 -8.47
C HIS A 34 -24.57 10.86 -6.99
N LEU A 35 -24.46 9.95 -6.02
CA LEU A 35 -24.33 10.32 -4.61
C LEU A 35 -22.96 10.92 -4.26
N VAL A 36 -21.91 10.56 -4.98
CA VAL A 36 -20.56 11.17 -4.87
C VAL A 36 -20.55 12.55 -5.53
N ASP A 37 -21.09 12.69 -6.74
CA ASP A 37 -21.21 13.97 -7.46
C ASP A 37 -21.99 15.02 -6.64
N LEU A 38 -23.04 14.59 -5.92
CA LEU A 38 -23.83 15.42 -5.01
C LEU A 38 -23.15 15.70 -3.65
N GLY A 39 -21.97 15.14 -3.38
CA GLY A 39 -21.29 15.23 -2.08
C GLY A 39 -22.07 14.61 -0.91
N ARG A 40 -22.95 13.63 -1.20
CA ARG A 40 -23.67 12.82 -0.20
C ARG A 40 -22.79 11.70 0.34
N ILE A 41 -21.95 11.12 -0.52
CA ILE A 41 -20.90 10.18 -0.13
C ILE A 41 -19.56 10.85 -0.45
N GLU A 42 -18.76 11.12 0.58
CA GLU A 42 -17.35 11.54 0.41
C GLU A 42 -16.43 10.31 0.50
N LEU A 43 -15.45 10.24 -0.39
CA LEU A 43 -14.34 9.30 -0.29
C LEU A 43 -13.20 9.98 0.49
N VAL A 44 -12.67 9.31 1.51
CA VAL A 44 -11.61 9.84 2.40
C VAL A 44 -10.45 8.86 2.49
N GLY A 45 -9.23 9.34 2.77
CA GLY A 45 -8.02 8.49 2.82
C GLY A 45 -7.50 8.06 1.44
N GLY A 46 -8.36 7.54 0.57
CA GLY A 46 -8.05 7.25 -0.84
C GLY A 46 -7.20 6.00 -1.11
N GLY A 47 -6.58 5.41 -0.08
CA GLY A 47 -5.84 4.16 -0.20
C GLY A 47 -6.71 2.94 -0.48
N TRP A 48 -6.11 1.91 -1.09
CA TRP A 48 -6.72 0.59 -1.21
C TRP A 48 -7.12 0.04 0.16
N THR A 49 -6.35 0.34 1.21
CA THR A 49 -6.67 0.08 2.61
C THR A 49 -6.28 1.26 3.51
N GLN A 50 -6.80 1.31 4.74
CA GLN A 50 -6.18 2.15 5.77
C GLN A 50 -4.85 1.51 6.18
N THR A 51 -3.76 2.14 5.76
CA THR A 51 -2.41 1.56 5.79
C THR A 51 -1.73 1.78 7.14
N ASP A 52 -0.99 0.79 7.63
CA ASP A 52 -0.11 0.95 8.80
C ASP A 52 0.97 2.01 8.55
N GLU A 53 1.42 2.68 9.59
CA GLU A 53 2.40 3.77 9.49
C GLU A 53 3.75 3.42 10.13
N ALA A 54 3.85 2.28 10.85
CA ALA A 54 5.08 1.82 11.51
C ALA A 54 5.84 0.74 10.73
N ALA A 55 5.17 -0.31 10.27
CA ALA A 55 5.80 -1.48 9.66
C ALA A 55 5.72 -1.50 8.11
N VAL A 56 5.29 -0.41 7.49
CA VAL A 56 5.16 -0.26 6.02
C VAL A 56 6.42 0.35 5.42
N HIS A 57 6.64 0.15 4.13
CA HIS A 57 7.71 0.82 3.37
C HIS A 57 7.07 1.87 2.46
N TYR A 58 7.68 3.05 2.30
CA TYR A 58 7.10 4.17 1.56
C TYR A 58 6.65 3.79 0.14
N ILE A 59 7.43 2.96 -0.59
CA ILE A 59 7.02 2.42 -1.90
C ILE A 59 5.67 1.68 -1.83
N SER A 60 5.49 0.79 -0.84
CA SER A 60 4.25 0.03 -0.68
C SER A 60 3.08 0.91 -0.23
N PHE A 61 3.35 1.99 0.53
CA PHE A 61 2.38 3.00 0.91
C PHE A 61 1.89 3.80 -0.31
N LEU A 62 2.81 4.27 -1.15
CA LEU A 62 2.51 4.99 -2.38
C LEU A 62 1.82 4.09 -3.42
N ASP A 63 2.22 2.82 -3.53
CA ASP A 63 1.57 1.85 -4.43
C ASP A 63 0.10 1.63 -4.06
N GLN A 64 -0.20 1.38 -2.77
CA GLN A 64 -1.58 1.16 -2.33
C GLN A 64 -2.43 2.44 -2.41
N LEU A 65 -1.81 3.61 -2.23
CA LEU A 65 -2.47 4.91 -2.36
C LEU A 65 -2.79 5.20 -3.82
N THR A 66 -1.81 4.98 -4.72
CA THR A 66 -1.96 5.14 -6.16
C THR A 66 -3.03 4.20 -6.72
N LEU A 67 -3.04 2.94 -6.30
CA LEU A 67 -4.06 1.96 -6.71
C LEU A 67 -5.47 2.42 -6.29
N GLY A 68 -5.64 2.85 -5.04
CA GLY A 68 -6.93 3.33 -4.55
C GLY A 68 -7.41 4.60 -5.25
N LEU A 69 -6.53 5.60 -5.39
CA LEU A 69 -6.85 6.86 -6.07
C LEU A 69 -7.17 6.66 -7.56
N ARG A 70 -6.40 5.83 -8.27
CA ARG A 70 -6.66 5.45 -9.67
C ARG A 70 -8.01 4.74 -9.81
N TRP A 71 -8.29 3.76 -8.95
CA TRP A 71 -9.58 3.07 -8.97
C TRP A 71 -10.76 4.03 -8.76
N LEU A 72 -10.64 4.97 -7.81
CA LEU A 72 -11.66 5.99 -7.55
C LEU A 72 -11.89 6.90 -8.76
N GLU A 73 -10.82 7.38 -9.39
CA GLU A 73 -10.89 8.21 -10.60
C GLU A 73 -11.57 7.46 -11.76
N ASP A 74 -11.08 6.27 -12.09
CA ASP A 74 -11.56 5.46 -13.22
C ASP A 74 -13.03 5.01 -13.06
N HIS A 75 -13.47 4.75 -11.82
CA HIS A 75 -14.80 4.20 -11.55
C HIS A 75 -15.84 5.23 -11.13
N LEU A 76 -15.44 6.30 -10.42
CA LEU A 76 -16.35 7.27 -9.81
C LEU A 76 -16.12 8.72 -10.26
N GLY A 77 -15.05 9.01 -11.00
CA GLY A 77 -14.78 10.32 -11.59
C GLY A 77 -14.16 11.34 -10.63
N GLU A 78 -13.97 12.57 -11.11
CA GLU A 78 -13.23 13.63 -10.40
C GLU A 78 -13.79 13.95 -9.00
N CYS A 79 -15.12 13.96 -8.85
CA CYS A 79 -15.79 14.21 -7.57
C CYS A 79 -15.45 13.17 -6.49
N ALA A 80 -14.93 11.99 -6.87
CA ALA A 80 -14.49 10.97 -5.94
C ALA A 80 -13.08 11.20 -5.40
N ARG A 81 -12.30 12.16 -5.91
CA ARG A 81 -10.94 12.45 -5.44
C ARG A 81 -10.98 12.91 -3.97
N PRO A 82 -10.40 12.13 -3.03
CA PRO A 82 -10.37 12.48 -1.63
C PRO A 82 -9.61 13.79 -1.38
N ARG A 83 -10.12 14.61 -0.46
CA ARG A 83 -9.49 15.88 -0.05
C ARG A 83 -8.77 15.80 1.30
N VAL A 84 -9.06 14.76 2.09
CA VAL A 84 -8.52 14.57 3.42
C VAL A 84 -8.08 13.13 3.66
N ALA A 85 -6.91 12.97 4.26
CA ALA A 85 -6.40 11.69 4.69
C ALA A 85 -7.17 11.25 5.96
N TRP A 86 -7.36 9.95 6.11
CA TRP A 86 -8.18 9.37 7.17
C TRP A 86 -7.45 8.18 7.77
N GLN A 87 -6.76 8.41 8.88
CA GLN A 87 -5.91 7.45 9.58
C GLN A 87 -6.38 7.31 11.02
N LEU A 88 -7.51 6.62 11.21
CA LEU A 88 -8.09 6.42 12.54
C LEU A 88 -7.52 5.21 13.28
N GLU A 89 -7.23 4.12 12.58
CA GLU A 89 -6.80 2.87 13.22
C GLU A 89 -5.29 2.59 13.34
N PRO A 90 -4.36 3.20 12.55
CA PRO A 90 -2.92 2.99 12.74
C PRO A 90 -2.47 3.24 14.17
N TRP A 91 -1.59 2.38 14.68
CA TRP A 91 -1.21 2.35 16.09
C TRP A 91 -0.06 3.33 16.38
N GLY A 92 -0.36 4.61 16.17
CA GLY A 92 0.61 5.71 16.03
C GLY A 92 0.81 6.08 14.56
N HIS A 93 1.42 7.24 14.33
CA HIS A 93 1.49 7.86 13.00
C HIS A 93 2.90 8.33 12.68
N SER A 94 3.33 8.17 11.43
CA SER A 94 4.66 8.63 10.98
C SER A 94 4.61 10.00 10.34
N VAL A 95 5.66 10.76 10.58
CA VAL A 95 5.96 12.00 9.88
C VAL A 95 6.12 11.74 8.37
N GLU A 96 6.68 10.58 7.99
CA GLU A 96 6.80 10.16 6.59
C GLU A 96 5.42 9.99 5.92
N ALA A 97 4.45 9.35 6.57
CA ALA A 97 3.08 9.24 6.06
C ALA A 97 2.40 10.61 5.92
N ALA A 98 2.62 11.51 6.89
CA ALA A 98 2.13 12.89 6.81
C ALA A 98 2.72 13.66 5.62
N SER A 99 4.03 13.53 5.38
CA SER A 99 4.73 14.12 4.23
C SER A 99 4.20 13.55 2.89
N MET A 100 4.06 12.23 2.79
CA MET A 100 3.47 11.59 1.59
C MET A 100 2.02 12.04 1.31
N PHE A 101 1.21 12.28 2.35
CA PHE A 101 -0.14 12.83 2.16
C PHE A 101 -0.12 14.32 1.74
N ALA A 102 0.80 15.13 2.28
CA ALA A 102 0.99 16.52 1.86
C ALA A 102 1.35 16.59 0.36
N GLN A 103 2.40 15.85 -0.04
CA GLN A 103 2.91 15.80 -1.41
C GLN A 103 1.90 15.26 -2.43
N THR A 104 0.97 14.39 -2.02
CA THR A 104 -0.12 13.88 -2.89
C THR A 104 -1.33 14.82 -2.99
N GLY A 105 -1.27 15.99 -2.34
CA GLY A 105 -2.25 17.07 -2.47
C GLY A 105 -3.47 16.94 -1.56
N PHE A 106 -3.34 16.24 -0.42
CA PHE A 106 -4.37 16.24 0.62
C PHE A 106 -4.32 17.53 1.43
N ASN A 107 -5.49 18.10 1.74
CA ASN A 107 -5.58 19.37 2.47
C ASN A 107 -5.40 19.22 3.99
N GLY A 108 -5.45 17.98 4.51
CA GLY A 108 -5.35 17.69 5.93
C GLY A 108 -5.52 16.20 6.23
N ILE A 109 -5.12 15.81 7.44
CA ILE A 109 -5.13 14.43 7.92
C ILE A 109 -5.93 14.30 9.23
N PHE A 110 -6.87 13.35 9.26
CA PHE A 110 -7.61 12.99 10.45
C PHE A 110 -6.97 11.78 11.12
N LEU A 111 -6.61 11.94 12.38
CA LEU A 111 -5.85 10.99 13.18
C LEU A 111 -6.73 10.43 14.31
N GLY A 112 -6.79 9.11 14.43
CA GLY A 112 -7.27 8.45 15.64
C GLY A 112 -6.10 8.23 16.60
N ARG A 113 -6.32 7.59 17.75
CA ARG A 113 -5.24 7.13 18.67
C ARG A 113 -4.23 8.19 19.16
N VAL A 114 -4.47 9.47 18.88
CA VAL A 114 -3.68 10.65 19.31
C VAL A 114 -4.43 11.39 20.41
N SER A 115 -3.82 11.51 21.59
CA SER A 115 -4.44 12.22 22.73
C SER A 115 -3.97 13.68 22.81
N PRO A 116 -4.84 14.66 23.11
CA PRO A 116 -6.29 14.52 23.32
C PRO A 116 -7.08 14.54 21.99
N ALA A 117 -8.21 13.82 21.97
CA ALA A 117 -9.14 13.86 20.84
C ALA A 117 -9.74 15.26 20.64
N GLY A 118 -9.54 15.82 19.44
CA GLY A 118 -9.85 17.21 19.10
C GLY A 118 -8.63 18.14 19.05
N TYR A 119 -7.41 17.64 19.34
CA TYR A 119 -6.16 18.37 19.09
C TYR A 119 -5.98 18.68 17.59
N ARG A 120 -5.41 19.85 17.29
CA ARG A 120 -5.28 20.40 15.94
C ARG A 120 -3.97 21.13 15.82
N PHE A 121 -3.25 20.91 14.73
CA PHE A 121 -1.89 21.37 14.55
C PHE A 121 -1.51 21.43 13.07
N LEU A 122 -0.54 22.27 12.74
CA LEU A 122 0.15 22.22 11.46
C LEU A 122 1.31 21.24 11.59
N TRP A 123 1.27 20.12 10.86
CA TRP A 123 2.35 19.15 10.84
C TRP A 123 3.33 19.53 9.73
N LYS A 124 4.48 20.08 10.11
CA LYS A 124 5.62 20.31 9.22
C LYS A 124 6.37 18.99 9.13
N ALA A 125 5.91 18.14 8.22
CA ALA A 125 6.36 16.77 8.12
C ALA A 125 7.74 16.68 7.45
N ASP A 126 7.98 17.52 6.45
CA ASP A 126 9.31 17.70 5.87
C ASP A 126 9.57 19.18 5.58
N SER A 127 10.36 19.82 6.44
CA SER A 127 10.73 21.24 6.31
C SER A 127 11.66 21.52 5.11
N THR A 128 12.25 20.50 4.48
CA THR A 128 13.03 20.67 3.24
C THR A 128 12.15 20.87 2.00
N LEU A 129 10.88 20.47 2.07
CA LEU A 129 9.88 20.62 0.99
C LEU A 129 9.05 21.90 1.09
N GLY A 130 9.25 22.70 2.14
CA GLY A 130 8.39 23.86 2.46
C GLY A 130 6.92 23.47 2.56
N ASP A 131 6.03 24.32 2.05
CA ASP A 131 4.57 24.13 2.02
C ASP A 131 4.12 22.75 1.48
N SER A 132 4.93 22.09 0.63
CA SER A 132 4.60 20.76 0.07
C SER A 132 4.85 19.61 1.05
N GLY A 133 5.59 19.86 2.13
CA GLY A 133 5.80 18.95 3.25
C GLY A 133 4.93 19.28 4.48
N GLU A 134 3.97 20.20 4.36
CA GLU A 134 3.10 20.60 5.46
C GLU A 134 1.67 20.07 5.29
N ILE A 135 1.08 19.53 6.37
CA ILE A 135 -0.32 19.05 6.37
C ILE A 135 -1.04 19.39 7.67
N PHE A 136 -2.31 19.78 7.56
CA PHE A 136 -3.11 20.12 8.74
C PHE A 136 -3.61 18.86 9.46
N GLY A 137 -3.13 18.62 10.68
CA GLY A 137 -3.49 17.48 11.52
C GLY A 137 -4.70 17.75 12.40
N VAL A 138 -5.64 16.79 12.44
CA VAL A 138 -6.81 16.80 13.33
C VAL A 138 -6.93 15.46 14.05
N SER A 139 -6.62 15.43 15.35
CA SER A 139 -6.98 14.29 16.19
C SER A 139 -8.51 14.23 16.39
N THR A 140 -9.10 13.04 16.34
CA THR A 140 -10.53 12.82 16.52
C THR A 140 -10.86 11.53 17.26
N ASP A 141 -12.05 11.47 17.85
CA ASP A 141 -12.59 10.25 18.44
C ASP A 141 -12.84 9.19 17.34
N ARG A 142 -12.68 7.90 17.65
CA ARG A 142 -12.84 6.84 16.63
C ARG A 142 -14.26 6.31 16.47
N GLY A 143 -15.22 6.80 17.27
CA GLY A 143 -16.59 6.31 17.22
C GLY A 143 -17.62 7.21 17.89
N TRP A 144 -18.83 6.67 18.03
CA TRP A 144 -19.98 7.36 18.60
C TRP A 144 -19.71 8.00 19.98
N PRO A 145 -20.30 9.17 20.27
CA PRO A 145 -20.39 9.69 21.62
C PRO A 145 -21.13 8.71 22.55
N GLU A 146 -20.70 8.64 23.80
CA GLU A 146 -21.28 7.77 24.83
C GLU A 146 -22.81 7.94 24.92
N GLY A 147 -23.53 6.83 24.76
CA GLY A 147 -25.01 6.79 24.76
C GLY A 147 -25.70 7.10 23.42
N PHE A 148 -24.95 7.38 22.35
CA PHE A 148 -25.49 7.79 21.04
C PHE A 148 -25.18 6.83 19.87
N CYS A 149 -24.71 5.62 20.15
CA CYS A 149 -24.48 4.61 19.12
C CYS A 149 -25.80 4.06 18.56
N PHE A 150 -26.15 4.41 17.32
CA PHE A 150 -27.43 4.04 16.68
C PHE A 150 -27.29 2.90 15.66
N ASP A 151 -26.58 1.84 16.04
CA ASP A 151 -26.34 0.66 15.20
C ASP A 151 -26.89 -0.63 15.83
N SER A 152 -27.09 -1.66 15.00
CA SER A 152 -27.53 -3.00 15.40
C SER A 152 -26.60 -3.66 16.43
N GLN A 153 -25.32 -3.31 16.43
CA GLN A 153 -24.33 -3.85 17.35
C GLN A 153 -24.39 -3.28 18.78
N CYS A 154 -25.07 -2.15 19.01
CA CYS A 154 -24.89 -1.38 20.25
C CYS A 154 -26.17 -0.88 20.94
N THR A 155 -27.21 -0.42 20.23
CA THR A 155 -28.47 -0.01 20.89
C THR A 155 -29.73 -0.35 20.13
N LYS A 156 -30.78 -0.67 20.90
CA LYS A 156 -32.18 -0.66 20.45
C LYS A 156 -32.92 0.63 20.84
N ASP A 157 -32.30 1.49 21.66
CA ASP A 157 -32.93 2.70 22.19
C ASP A 157 -32.97 3.82 21.15
N LYS A 158 -34.00 3.74 20.29
CA LYS A 158 -34.29 4.72 19.25
C LYS A 158 -34.59 6.11 19.82
N ILE A 159 -34.36 7.16 19.03
CA ILE A 159 -34.88 8.49 19.32
C ILE A 159 -36.35 8.55 18.93
N THR A 160 -37.21 8.82 19.91
CA THR A 160 -38.66 8.89 19.80
C THR A 160 -39.17 10.23 20.31
N VAL A 161 -40.46 10.53 20.10
CA VAL A 161 -41.10 11.73 20.63
C VAL A 161 -41.00 11.82 22.16
N ALA A 162 -41.02 10.67 22.86
CA ALA A 162 -40.99 10.61 24.32
C ALA A 162 -39.58 10.88 24.92
N ASN A 163 -38.50 10.47 24.24
CA ASN A 163 -37.13 10.60 24.77
C ASN A 163 -36.26 11.68 24.07
N GLY A 164 -36.71 12.20 22.92
CA GLY A 164 -35.89 13.01 22.01
C GLY A 164 -35.29 14.28 22.62
N MET A 165 -36.08 15.06 23.38
CA MET A 165 -35.57 16.26 24.06
C MET A 165 -34.50 15.92 25.10
N LYS A 166 -34.75 14.92 25.97
CA LYS A 166 -33.80 14.50 27.02
C LYS A 166 -32.49 13.98 26.40
N LYS A 167 -32.58 13.23 25.30
CA LYS A 167 -31.40 12.78 24.54
C LYS A 167 -30.64 13.94 23.90
N ALA A 168 -31.34 14.89 23.27
CA ALA A 168 -30.71 16.06 22.67
C ALA A 168 -29.98 16.92 23.71
N GLU A 169 -30.58 17.18 24.88
CA GLU A 169 -29.89 17.90 25.95
C GLU A 169 -28.63 17.16 26.44
N SER A 170 -28.70 15.84 26.59
CA SER A 170 -27.55 15.02 26.98
C SER A 170 -26.46 15.03 25.91
N PHE A 171 -26.86 15.00 24.62
CA PHE A 171 -25.93 15.10 23.49
C PHE A 171 -25.21 16.44 23.50
N ILE A 172 -25.96 17.54 23.66
CA ILE A 172 -25.40 18.90 23.75
C ILE A 172 -24.38 18.97 24.88
N ARG A 173 -24.75 18.55 26.11
CA ARG A 173 -23.83 18.53 27.26
C ARG A 173 -22.57 17.69 27.00
N ASN A 174 -22.71 16.52 26.40
CA ASN A 174 -21.58 15.65 26.06
C ASN A 174 -20.66 16.34 25.03
N VAL A 175 -21.17 16.75 23.87
CA VAL A 175 -20.33 17.32 22.82
C VAL A 175 -19.74 18.68 23.19
N THR A 176 -20.44 19.53 23.95
CA THR A 176 -19.89 20.84 24.37
C THR A 176 -19.00 20.78 25.62
N SER A 177 -18.72 19.59 26.18
CA SER A 177 -17.92 19.43 27.41
C SER A 177 -16.44 19.79 27.25
N ARG A 178 -15.85 19.48 26.09
CA ARG A 178 -14.41 19.69 25.84
C ARG A 178 -14.10 21.15 25.45
N PRO A 179 -13.01 21.76 25.96
CA PRO A 179 -12.50 23.04 25.49
C PRO A 179 -12.16 23.04 23.99
N ARG A 180 -12.33 24.18 23.30
CA ARG A 180 -12.16 24.31 21.84
C ARG A 180 -11.67 25.71 21.48
N LYS A 181 -10.79 25.81 20.47
CA LYS A 181 -10.39 27.11 19.87
C LYS A 181 -11.44 27.70 18.92
N THR A 182 -12.33 26.87 18.36
CA THR A 182 -13.33 27.27 17.34
C THR A 182 -14.73 26.80 17.70
N ASN A 183 -15.74 27.47 17.12
CA ASN A 183 -17.15 27.07 17.22
C ASN A 183 -17.55 25.82 16.40
N HIS A 184 -16.61 25.20 15.66
CA HIS A 184 -16.86 23.97 14.91
C HIS A 184 -16.50 22.71 15.72
N ILE A 185 -17.45 21.77 15.71
CA ILE A 185 -17.39 20.48 16.42
C ILE A 185 -17.55 19.36 15.39
N LEU A 186 -16.51 18.54 15.20
CA LEU A 186 -16.66 17.24 14.54
C LEU A 186 -17.23 16.26 15.56
N VAL A 187 -18.25 15.51 15.15
CA VAL A 187 -18.80 14.38 15.90
C VAL A 187 -18.80 13.16 14.97
N PRO A 188 -17.85 12.23 15.15
CA PRO A 188 -17.88 10.93 14.47
C PRO A 188 -19.13 10.14 14.87
N LEU A 189 -19.87 9.64 13.89
CA LEU A 189 -21.11 8.88 14.07
C LEU A 189 -21.00 7.56 13.30
N GLY A 190 -20.25 6.62 13.87
CA GLY A 190 -19.92 5.32 13.28
C GLY A 190 -19.01 4.50 14.19
N GLY A 191 -18.63 3.32 13.71
CA GLY A 191 -17.73 2.38 14.37
C GLY A 191 -17.54 1.13 13.51
N ASP A 192 -16.81 0.15 14.03
CA ASP A 192 -16.38 -1.06 13.30
C ASP A 192 -17.56 -1.80 12.66
N PHE A 193 -17.65 -1.73 11.32
CA PHE A 193 -18.71 -2.33 10.50
C PHE A 193 -20.15 -1.85 10.82
N GLN A 194 -20.33 -0.60 11.25
CA GLN A 194 -21.61 -0.04 11.70
C GLN A 194 -22.25 0.93 10.69
N VAL A 195 -23.28 0.49 9.97
CA VAL A 195 -24.34 1.34 9.37
C VAL A 195 -25.64 0.53 9.24
N ALA A 196 -26.47 0.51 10.28
CA ALA A 196 -27.81 -0.10 10.23
C ALA A 196 -28.81 0.74 9.41
N ALA A 197 -29.85 0.09 8.87
CA ALA A 197 -30.88 0.74 8.06
C ALA A 197 -31.58 1.92 8.77
N TYR A 198 -31.76 1.82 10.09
CA TYR A 198 -32.40 2.85 10.92
C TYR A 198 -31.43 3.89 11.51
N THR A 199 -30.12 3.77 11.26
CA THR A 199 -29.10 4.67 11.84
C THR A 199 -29.36 6.12 11.44
N PHE A 200 -29.58 6.37 10.15
CA PHE A 200 -29.87 7.71 9.65
C PHE A 200 -31.19 8.30 10.18
N ASP A 201 -32.23 7.48 10.40
CA ASP A 201 -33.50 7.97 10.95
C ASP A 201 -33.34 8.48 12.40
N ASN A 202 -32.45 7.83 13.16
CA ASN A 202 -32.11 8.28 14.50
C ASN A 202 -31.25 9.55 14.50
N ILE A 203 -30.30 9.67 13.57
CA ILE A 203 -29.49 10.89 13.42
C ILE A 203 -30.37 12.06 12.94
N ASP A 204 -31.32 11.84 12.03
CA ASP A 204 -32.29 12.86 11.59
C ASP A 204 -33.12 13.37 12.78
N ASN A 205 -33.63 12.46 13.61
CA ASN A 205 -34.34 12.80 14.84
C ASN A 205 -33.41 13.52 15.85
N LEU A 206 -32.16 13.08 16.01
CA LEU A 206 -31.19 13.75 16.89
C LEU A 206 -30.96 15.20 16.45
N ILE A 207 -30.68 15.41 15.16
CA ILE A 207 -30.49 16.75 14.57
C ILE A 207 -31.73 17.62 14.80
N ARG A 208 -32.94 17.07 14.60
CA ARG A 208 -34.21 17.78 14.86
C ARG A 208 -34.33 18.23 16.31
N TYR A 209 -34.07 17.36 17.29
CA TYR A 209 -34.20 17.70 18.71
C TYR A 209 -33.04 18.58 19.22
N VAL A 210 -31.82 18.39 18.72
CA VAL A 210 -30.66 19.24 19.06
C VAL A 210 -30.85 20.67 18.56
N ASN A 211 -31.43 20.85 17.37
CA ASN A 211 -31.74 22.17 16.79
C ASN A 211 -33.00 22.85 17.38
N ALA A 212 -33.67 22.21 18.34
CA ALA A 212 -34.78 22.81 19.07
C ALA A 212 -34.29 23.89 20.09
N LYS A 213 -35.22 24.62 20.70
CA LYS A 213 -34.88 25.62 21.73
C LYS A 213 -34.64 24.94 23.08
N HIS A 214 -33.39 24.93 23.52
CA HIS A 214 -32.98 24.47 24.86
C HIS A 214 -32.79 25.65 25.81
N ARG A 215 -33.21 25.51 27.08
CA ARG A 215 -32.98 26.51 28.15
C ARG A 215 -31.81 26.04 29.03
N GLY A 216 -30.90 26.94 29.38
CA GLY A 216 -29.75 26.62 30.24
C GLY A 216 -28.66 25.75 29.59
N LEU A 217 -28.64 25.63 28.25
CA LEU A 217 -27.62 24.92 27.49
C LEU A 217 -26.98 25.82 26.43
N PRO A 218 -25.74 25.54 25.99
CA PRO A 218 -25.11 26.23 24.86
C PRO A 218 -25.96 26.16 23.60
N LYS A 219 -26.03 27.27 22.85
CA LYS A 219 -26.70 27.32 21.55
C LYS A 219 -25.83 26.60 20.52
N VAL A 220 -26.30 25.47 20.01
CA VAL A 220 -25.63 24.69 18.95
C VAL A 220 -26.51 24.59 17.70
N ARG A 221 -25.91 24.17 16.58
CA ARG A 221 -26.61 23.75 15.37
C ARG A 221 -25.97 22.46 14.84
N ALA A 222 -26.70 21.35 14.91
CA ALA A 222 -26.31 20.08 14.34
C ALA A 222 -26.80 19.96 12.88
N PHE A 223 -26.00 19.30 12.04
CA PHE A 223 -26.32 18.96 10.65
C PHE A 223 -25.34 17.87 10.17
N TYR A 224 -25.67 17.16 9.09
CA TYR A 224 -24.71 16.25 8.46
C TYR A 224 -23.60 17.05 7.76
N SER A 225 -22.37 16.71 8.10
CA SER A 225 -21.16 17.23 7.46
C SER A 225 -20.31 16.06 6.97
N THR A 226 -19.14 16.38 6.41
CA THR A 226 -18.10 15.42 6.08
C THR A 226 -16.73 15.93 6.57
N PRO A 227 -15.69 15.09 6.67
CA PRO A 227 -14.37 15.50 7.13
C PRO A 227 -13.76 16.67 6.35
N SER A 228 -13.86 16.74 5.02
CA SER A 228 -13.37 17.91 4.26
C SER A 228 -14.18 19.17 4.52
N CYS A 229 -15.51 19.08 4.63
CA CYS A 229 -16.36 20.21 4.98
C CYS A 229 -16.03 20.76 6.37
N PHE A 230 -15.72 19.88 7.33
CA PHE A 230 -15.28 20.27 8.66
C PHE A 230 -13.89 20.93 8.62
N LEU A 231 -12.92 20.33 7.93
CA LEU A 231 -11.58 20.89 7.77
C LEU A 231 -11.62 22.29 7.14
N ARG A 232 -12.37 22.47 6.05
CA ARG A 232 -12.51 23.77 5.39
C ARG A 232 -13.05 24.83 6.36
N ALA A 233 -14.09 24.48 7.13
CA ALA A 233 -14.67 25.35 8.15
C ALA A 233 -13.69 25.66 9.31
N LEU A 234 -12.69 24.82 9.58
CA LEU A 234 -11.62 25.15 10.53
C LEU A 234 -10.63 26.17 9.95
N LEU A 235 -10.15 25.94 8.73
CA LEU A 235 -9.17 26.79 8.07
C LEU A 235 -9.74 28.19 7.78
N GLU A 236 -11.04 28.28 7.44
CA GLU A 236 -11.79 29.53 7.29
C GLU A 236 -11.89 30.38 8.58
N THR A 237 -11.54 29.85 9.77
CA THR A 237 -11.59 30.64 11.03
C THR A 237 -10.42 31.60 11.23
N ASN A 238 -9.41 31.60 10.36
CA ASN A 238 -8.18 32.39 10.47
C ASN A 238 -7.51 32.30 11.87
N SER A 239 -7.56 31.11 12.46
CA SER A 239 -6.90 30.80 13.73
C SER A 239 -5.46 30.37 13.48
N GLU A 240 -4.53 30.85 14.30
CA GLU A 240 -3.19 30.24 14.42
C GLU A 240 -3.31 28.82 15.01
N TRP A 241 -2.37 27.95 14.69
CA TRP A 241 -2.34 26.57 15.20
C TRP A 241 -0.95 26.21 15.73
N PRO A 242 -0.84 25.34 16.75
CA PRO A 242 0.44 24.77 17.14
C PRO A 242 1.12 24.11 15.94
N GLU A 243 2.43 24.29 15.82
CA GLU A 243 3.24 23.60 14.82
C GLU A 243 3.88 22.34 15.43
N MET A 244 4.08 21.32 14.60
CA MET A 244 4.79 20.10 14.93
C MET A 244 5.79 19.82 13.81
N ASP A 245 7.08 19.94 14.10
CA ASP A 245 8.16 19.90 13.11
C ASP A 245 8.98 18.61 13.23
N GLY A 246 9.07 17.84 12.14
CA GLY A 246 9.96 16.67 12.04
C GLY A 246 9.74 15.55 13.07
N HIS A 247 8.54 15.44 13.66
CA HIS A 247 8.26 14.50 14.75
C HIS A 247 7.17 13.48 14.39
N ASP A 248 7.43 12.22 14.70
CA ASP A 248 6.46 11.12 14.71
C ASP A 248 5.48 11.22 15.89
N LEU A 249 4.34 10.55 15.77
CA LEU A 249 3.41 10.26 16.86
C LEU A 249 3.58 8.81 17.35
N PHE A 250 4.84 8.37 17.44
CA PHE A 250 5.26 7.05 17.94
C PHE A 250 6.11 7.17 19.21
N PRO A 251 6.15 6.12 20.06
CA PRO A 251 5.28 4.96 20.04
C PRO A 251 3.89 5.30 20.59
N HIS A 252 2.83 4.75 20.00
CA HIS A 252 1.49 4.86 20.58
C HIS A 252 1.40 4.08 21.90
N SER A 253 0.65 4.63 22.85
CA SER A 253 0.30 4.00 24.11
C SER A 253 -1.13 4.29 24.57
N GLU A 254 -1.71 3.32 25.26
CA GLU A 254 -2.95 3.49 26.03
C GLU A 254 -2.58 3.39 27.52
N GLY A 255 -2.28 4.54 28.13
CA GLY A 255 -1.72 4.60 29.48
C GLY A 255 -0.30 3.98 29.54
N PRO A 256 -0.02 3.01 30.43
CA PRO A 256 1.28 2.35 30.50
C PRO A 256 1.50 1.29 29.39
N ALA A 257 0.47 0.95 28.60
CA ALA A 257 0.55 -0.10 27.59
C ALA A 257 1.04 0.48 26.24
N TYR A 258 2.30 0.21 25.89
CA TYR A 258 2.90 0.62 24.62
C TYR A 258 2.69 -0.42 23.52
N SER A 259 2.30 0.02 22.33
CA SER A 259 1.92 -0.84 21.20
C SER A 259 3.10 -1.34 20.35
N THR A 260 4.34 -1.25 20.85
CA THR A 260 5.58 -1.53 20.11
C THR A 260 5.77 -3.00 19.70
N GLY A 261 5.09 -3.94 20.35
CA GLY A 261 5.17 -5.37 19.99
C GLY A 261 4.73 -5.69 18.55
N MET A 262 3.89 -4.84 17.93
CA MET A 262 3.47 -5.01 16.53
C MET A 262 4.59 -4.80 15.51
N TYR A 263 5.66 -4.09 15.88
CA TYR A 263 6.80 -3.83 15.00
C TYR A 263 7.52 -5.14 14.60
N SER A 264 7.54 -6.13 15.50
CA SER A 264 8.19 -7.44 15.29
C SER A 264 7.22 -8.63 15.15
N THR A 265 5.96 -8.48 15.58
CA THR A 265 4.94 -9.53 15.51
C THR A 265 4.80 -10.10 14.09
N ARG A 266 4.79 -11.44 13.96
CA ARG A 266 4.72 -12.17 12.68
C ARG A 266 5.83 -11.78 11.68
N SER A 267 7.08 -11.65 12.11
CA SER A 267 8.25 -11.33 11.27
C SER A 267 8.32 -12.08 9.93
N ALA A 268 8.00 -13.38 9.90
CA ALA A 268 7.95 -14.17 8.67
C ALA A 268 6.90 -13.68 7.64
N LEU A 269 5.76 -13.14 8.10
CA LEU A 269 4.77 -12.50 7.22
C LEU A 269 5.31 -11.16 6.69
N LYS A 270 5.86 -10.31 7.57
CA LYS A 270 6.50 -9.04 7.18
C LYS A 270 7.59 -9.25 6.12
N SER A 271 8.41 -10.30 6.26
CA SER A 271 9.42 -10.67 5.27
C SER A 271 8.82 -11.04 3.91
N VAL A 272 7.77 -11.87 3.87
CA VAL A 272 7.06 -12.21 2.61
C VAL A 272 6.41 -10.99 1.98
N ILE A 273 5.84 -10.07 2.76
CA ILE A 273 5.29 -8.80 2.24
C ILE A 273 6.38 -7.95 1.57
N ARG A 274 7.59 -7.88 2.15
CA ARG A 274 8.72 -7.17 1.54
C ARG A 274 9.21 -7.84 0.25
N GLN A 275 9.32 -9.17 0.23
CA GLN A 275 9.66 -9.93 -0.99
C GLN A 275 8.62 -9.71 -2.10
N ALA A 276 7.33 -9.76 -1.76
CA ALA A 276 6.23 -9.49 -2.69
C ALA A 276 6.28 -8.05 -3.25
N SER A 277 6.58 -7.05 -2.41
CA SER A 277 6.71 -5.65 -2.87
C SER A 277 7.93 -5.44 -3.77
N ALA A 278 9.07 -6.09 -3.49
CA ALA A 278 10.25 -6.03 -4.34
C ALA A 278 10.02 -6.73 -5.70
N GLN A 279 9.37 -7.91 -5.69
CA GLN A 279 8.99 -8.61 -6.90
C GLN A 279 7.96 -7.81 -7.73
N LEU A 280 7.00 -7.14 -7.08
CA LEU A 280 6.02 -6.28 -7.77
C LEU A 280 6.72 -5.17 -8.55
N GLU A 281 7.77 -4.55 -7.99
CA GLU A 281 8.52 -3.50 -8.65
C GLU A 281 9.26 -4.01 -9.89
N ALA A 282 10.05 -5.08 -9.75
CA ALA A 282 10.71 -5.73 -10.88
C ALA A 282 9.71 -6.21 -11.96
N CYS A 283 8.55 -6.72 -11.53
CA CYS A 283 7.50 -7.22 -12.41
C CYS A 283 6.81 -6.09 -13.20
N LYS A 284 6.53 -4.93 -12.57
CA LYS A 284 6.07 -3.72 -13.27
C LYS A 284 7.09 -3.29 -14.33
N GLN A 285 8.35 -3.10 -13.94
CA GLN A 285 9.42 -2.62 -14.82
C GLN A 285 9.57 -3.55 -16.05
N LEU A 286 9.71 -4.86 -15.83
CA LEU A 286 9.81 -5.84 -16.92
C LEU A 286 8.55 -5.88 -17.80
N SER A 287 7.34 -5.79 -17.23
CA SER A 287 6.09 -5.80 -18.01
C SER A 287 6.02 -4.65 -19.03
N VAL A 288 6.53 -3.46 -18.66
CA VAL A 288 6.59 -2.30 -19.55
C VAL A 288 7.72 -2.45 -20.56
N LEU A 289 8.93 -2.85 -20.12
CA LEU A 289 10.09 -3.02 -21.00
C LEU A 289 9.84 -4.07 -22.09
N GLY A 290 9.24 -5.21 -21.72
CA GLY A 290 8.88 -6.29 -22.64
C GLY A 290 7.54 -6.11 -23.37
N LEU A 291 6.84 -4.98 -23.20
CA LEU A 291 5.53 -4.70 -23.82
C LEU A 291 4.49 -5.82 -23.61
N VAL A 292 4.42 -6.37 -22.40
CA VAL A 292 3.53 -7.50 -22.08
C VAL A 292 2.08 -7.03 -22.02
N HIS A 293 1.25 -7.52 -22.94
CA HIS A 293 -0.19 -7.21 -23.01
C HIS A 293 -1.12 -8.37 -22.64
N SER A 294 -0.63 -9.61 -22.60
CA SER A 294 -1.47 -10.80 -22.39
C SER A 294 -1.83 -11.07 -20.93
N LYS A 295 -1.05 -10.49 -20.00
CA LYS A 295 -1.17 -10.62 -18.54
C LYS A 295 -0.94 -9.26 -17.89
N ASP A 296 -1.49 -9.06 -16.70
CA ASP A 296 -1.33 -7.85 -15.90
C ASP A 296 -0.78 -8.16 -14.50
N VAL A 297 -0.01 -7.23 -13.96
CA VAL A 297 0.58 -7.24 -12.62
C VAL A 297 -0.44 -6.92 -11.51
N THR A 298 -1.68 -6.53 -11.87
CA THR A 298 -2.75 -6.13 -10.94
C THR A 298 -2.98 -7.11 -9.79
N ALA A 299 -2.94 -8.42 -10.01
CA ALA A 299 -3.14 -9.39 -8.94
C ALA A 299 -2.11 -9.26 -7.79
N LEU A 300 -0.82 -9.02 -8.13
CA LEU A 300 0.20 -8.78 -7.11
C LEU A 300 0.13 -7.35 -6.57
N ARG A 301 -0.22 -6.37 -7.40
CA ARG A 301 -0.46 -4.97 -7.00
C ARG A 301 -1.53 -4.90 -5.89
N GLU A 302 -2.68 -5.53 -6.10
CA GLU A 302 -3.77 -5.63 -5.12
C GLU A 302 -3.38 -6.44 -3.88
N ALA A 303 -2.70 -7.58 -4.04
CA ALA A 303 -2.30 -8.40 -2.90
C ALA A 303 -1.28 -7.70 -1.99
N VAL A 304 -0.29 -6.99 -2.56
CA VAL A 304 0.66 -6.15 -1.82
C VAL A 304 -0.07 -4.98 -1.16
N ALA A 305 -0.97 -4.29 -1.87
CA ALA A 305 -1.74 -3.17 -1.34
C ALA A 305 -2.65 -3.56 -0.17
N LEU A 306 -3.36 -4.69 -0.28
CA LEU A 306 -4.15 -5.30 0.80
C LEU A 306 -3.30 -5.66 2.02
N ALA A 307 -2.06 -6.10 1.80
CA ALA A 307 -1.17 -6.50 2.88
C ALA A 307 -0.67 -5.33 3.74
N GLN A 308 -0.69 -4.08 3.25
CA GLN A 308 -0.25 -2.90 4.03
C GLN A 308 -1.26 -2.43 5.09
N SER A 309 -2.48 -2.99 5.10
CA SER A 309 -3.53 -2.66 6.07
C SER A 309 -3.04 -2.72 7.52
N TYR A 310 -3.50 -1.76 8.34
CA TYR A 310 -3.13 -1.56 9.76
C TYR A 310 -3.26 -2.80 10.67
N ASN A 311 -4.01 -3.83 10.23
CA ASN A 311 -4.23 -5.08 10.94
C ASN A 311 -3.51 -6.31 10.33
N ILE A 312 -2.99 -6.20 9.10
CA ILE A 312 -2.32 -7.30 8.38
C ILE A 312 -0.81 -7.24 8.56
N ILE A 313 -0.15 -6.15 8.16
CA ILE A 313 1.32 -6.04 8.24
C ILE A 313 1.82 -5.97 9.69
N THR A 314 1.05 -5.34 10.58
CA THR A 314 1.26 -5.36 12.03
C THR A 314 1.16 -6.78 12.62
N GLY A 315 0.39 -7.67 11.98
CA GLY A 315 0.25 -9.07 12.35
C GLY A 315 -0.74 -9.34 13.50
N ILE A 316 -1.65 -8.39 13.79
CA ILE A 316 -2.65 -8.50 14.87
C ILE A 316 -3.97 -9.16 14.46
N ALA A 317 -4.26 -9.29 13.16
CA ALA A 317 -5.41 -10.06 12.72
C ALA A 317 -5.30 -11.55 13.11
N SER A 318 -6.45 -12.25 13.08
CA SER A 318 -6.52 -13.66 13.47
C SER A 318 -5.61 -14.54 12.60
N GLY A 319 -5.13 -15.67 13.15
CA GLY A 319 -4.19 -16.55 12.45
C GLY A 319 -4.70 -17.10 11.11
N HIS A 320 -6.01 -17.31 10.97
CA HIS A 320 -6.61 -17.73 9.70
C HIS A 320 -6.69 -16.59 8.68
N VAL A 321 -6.95 -15.35 9.10
CA VAL A 321 -6.90 -14.17 8.22
C VAL A 321 -5.49 -13.97 7.71
N LEU A 322 -4.48 -13.93 8.58
CA LEU A 322 -3.08 -13.75 8.18
C LEU A 322 -2.59 -14.86 7.24
N SER A 323 -3.01 -16.11 7.48
CA SER A 323 -2.73 -17.23 6.56
C SER A 323 -3.38 -17.05 5.19
N ASN A 324 -4.61 -16.53 5.12
CA ASN A 324 -5.27 -16.23 3.84
C ASN A 324 -4.55 -15.13 3.06
N TYR A 325 -4.15 -14.03 3.71
CA TYR A 325 -3.39 -12.95 3.06
C TYR A 325 -2.02 -13.43 2.59
N LYS A 326 -1.32 -14.27 3.37
CA LYS A 326 -0.07 -14.90 2.94
C LYS A 326 -0.27 -15.78 1.69
N ALA A 327 -1.31 -16.62 1.67
CA ALA A 327 -1.60 -17.48 0.52
C ALA A 327 -1.95 -16.65 -0.74
N ARG A 328 -2.72 -15.56 -0.59
CA ARG A 328 -3.00 -14.60 -1.68
C ARG A 328 -1.73 -13.97 -2.24
N LEU A 329 -0.85 -13.46 -1.37
CA LEU A 329 0.46 -12.91 -1.77
C LEU A 329 1.27 -13.94 -2.56
N GLN A 330 1.43 -15.16 -2.03
CA GLN A 330 2.21 -16.21 -2.69
C GLN A 330 1.63 -16.61 -4.05
N SER A 331 0.30 -16.73 -4.18
CA SER A 331 -0.35 -17.02 -5.46
C SER A 331 -0.17 -15.89 -6.48
N ALA A 332 -0.23 -14.64 -6.03
CA ALA A 332 -0.06 -13.47 -6.89
C ALA A 332 1.42 -13.25 -7.29
N MET A 333 2.37 -13.60 -6.42
CA MET A 333 3.80 -13.66 -6.75
C MET A 333 4.05 -14.64 -7.89
N THR A 334 3.47 -15.84 -7.85
CA THR A 334 3.55 -16.81 -8.97
C THR A 334 2.96 -16.24 -10.27
N GLN A 335 1.85 -15.49 -10.20
CA GLN A 335 1.30 -14.84 -11.40
C GLN A 335 2.22 -13.76 -11.96
N CYS A 336 2.86 -12.94 -11.10
CA CYS A 336 3.85 -11.96 -11.56
C CYS A 336 5.11 -12.62 -12.13
N THR A 337 5.52 -13.78 -11.63
CA THR A 337 6.57 -14.60 -12.26
C THR A 337 6.23 -14.91 -13.73
N LEU A 338 4.99 -15.30 -14.03
CA LEU A 338 4.54 -15.55 -15.40
C LEU A 338 4.49 -14.29 -16.30
N VAL A 339 4.41 -13.08 -15.72
CA VAL A 339 4.53 -11.80 -16.44
C VAL A 339 6.00 -11.52 -16.75
N MET A 340 6.88 -11.66 -15.76
CA MET A 340 8.33 -11.49 -15.93
C MET A 340 8.88 -12.48 -16.94
N ASP A 341 8.45 -13.75 -16.91
CA ASP A 341 8.88 -14.77 -17.88
C ASP A 341 8.54 -14.40 -19.33
N GLU A 342 7.38 -13.79 -19.55
CA GLU A 342 6.95 -13.33 -20.87
C GLU A 342 7.76 -12.12 -21.33
N ALA A 343 7.94 -11.14 -20.45
CA ALA A 343 8.80 -9.99 -20.71
C ALA A 343 10.24 -10.39 -21.04
N LEU A 344 10.84 -11.31 -20.26
CA LEU A 344 12.19 -11.82 -20.47
C LEU A 344 12.33 -12.50 -21.84
N ARG A 345 11.38 -13.35 -22.23
CA ARG A 345 11.39 -14.00 -23.55
C ARG A 345 11.31 -12.99 -24.69
N LEU A 346 10.46 -11.97 -24.57
CA LEU A 346 10.28 -10.92 -25.58
C LEU A 346 11.49 -9.97 -25.67
N LEU A 347 12.17 -9.72 -24.55
CA LEU A 347 13.35 -8.85 -24.50
C LEU A 347 14.66 -9.53 -24.97
N LEU A 348 14.76 -10.85 -24.81
CA LEU A 348 16.01 -11.60 -25.07
C LEU A 348 16.01 -12.39 -26.39
N TRP A 349 14.85 -12.62 -27.02
CA TRP A 349 14.75 -13.39 -28.27
C TRP A 349 13.78 -12.77 -29.29
N GLU A 350 14.21 -12.70 -30.55
CA GLU A 350 13.35 -12.37 -31.69
C GLU A 350 12.86 -13.63 -32.44
N GLY A 351 11.67 -13.55 -33.04
CA GLY A 351 11.12 -14.55 -33.96
C GLY A 351 10.32 -15.69 -33.33
N ASN A 352 9.97 -16.71 -34.13
CA ASN A 352 9.06 -17.79 -33.73
C ASN A 352 9.58 -18.71 -32.60
N SER A 353 10.85 -18.56 -32.19
CA SER A 353 11.50 -19.38 -31.15
C SER A 353 11.17 -18.96 -29.71
N VAL A 354 10.55 -17.79 -29.51
CA VAL A 354 10.14 -17.21 -28.20
C VAL A 354 9.32 -18.19 -27.33
N THR A 355 8.61 -19.12 -27.94
CA THR A 355 7.79 -20.13 -27.25
C THR A 355 8.58 -21.26 -26.58
N GLN A 356 9.81 -21.54 -27.03
CA GLN A 356 10.57 -22.73 -26.61
C GLN A 356 11.48 -22.53 -25.38
N LEU A 357 11.75 -21.28 -24.99
CA LEU A 357 12.59 -21.01 -23.82
C LEU A 357 11.95 -21.53 -22.53
N GLN A 358 12.69 -22.32 -21.74
CA GLN A 358 12.28 -22.67 -20.36
C GLN A 358 13.03 -21.77 -19.37
N LEU A 359 12.26 -21.02 -18.57
CA LEU A 359 12.79 -20.19 -17.49
C LEU A 359 12.51 -20.88 -16.16
N ASN A 360 13.56 -21.08 -15.35
CA ASN A 360 13.49 -21.69 -14.04
C ASN A 360 13.88 -20.66 -12.97
N HIS A 361 13.06 -20.52 -11.93
CA HIS A 361 13.27 -19.52 -10.88
C HIS A 361 14.02 -20.11 -9.68
N CYS A 362 15.22 -19.59 -9.44
CA CYS A 362 16.07 -20.01 -8.33
C CYS A 362 15.77 -19.21 -7.06
N ASN A 363 15.17 -19.87 -6.08
CA ASN A 363 15.07 -19.39 -4.71
C ASN A 363 16.03 -20.17 -3.80
N SER A 364 16.40 -19.61 -2.65
CA SER A 364 17.38 -20.20 -1.73
C SER A 364 16.95 -21.54 -1.10
N THR A 365 15.70 -21.96 -1.30
CA THR A 365 15.16 -23.25 -0.86
C THR A 365 15.19 -24.34 -1.94
N ASN A 366 15.23 -23.97 -3.22
CA ASN A 366 15.28 -24.91 -4.34
C ASN A 366 16.71 -25.46 -4.50
N ARG A 367 17.00 -26.59 -3.83
CA ARG A 367 18.21 -27.37 -4.12
C ARG A 367 18.21 -27.80 -5.58
N GLY A 368 19.37 -27.71 -6.23
CA GLY A 368 19.56 -28.17 -7.61
C GLY A 368 19.19 -27.17 -8.69
N CYS A 369 19.25 -25.86 -8.43
CA CYS A 369 18.93 -24.88 -9.48
C CYS A 369 19.99 -24.82 -10.60
N LEU A 370 21.20 -25.33 -10.35
CA LEU A 370 22.25 -25.60 -11.35
C LEU A 370 22.38 -27.10 -11.66
N ASP A 371 21.28 -27.87 -11.62
CA ASP A 371 21.32 -29.32 -11.87
C ASP A 371 21.37 -29.72 -13.34
N VAL A 372 21.19 -28.76 -14.26
CA VAL A 372 21.13 -28.97 -15.72
C VAL A 372 22.45 -28.52 -16.35
N ASP A 373 23.13 -29.43 -17.04
CA ASP A 373 24.31 -29.09 -17.86
C ASP A 373 23.89 -28.15 -19.02
N ASP A 374 24.75 -27.18 -19.35
CA ASP A 374 24.55 -26.19 -20.41
C ASP A 374 23.36 -25.24 -20.17
N SER A 375 23.47 -24.42 -19.11
CA SER A 375 22.41 -23.49 -18.67
C SER A 375 22.83 -22.02 -18.76
N TRP A 376 21.85 -21.13 -18.98
CA TRP A 376 22.03 -19.68 -18.90
C TRP A 376 21.42 -19.12 -17.62
N LEU A 377 22.24 -18.42 -16.83
CA LEU A 377 21.79 -17.65 -15.68
C LEU A 377 21.45 -16.22 -16.12
N ILE A 378 20.20 -15.81 -15.93
CA ILE A 378 19.74 -14.43 -16.14
C ILE A 378 19.66 -13.73 -14.78
N ILE A 379 20.34 -12.61 -14.64
CA ILE A 379 20.19 -11.71 -13.48
C ILE A 379 19.65 -10.36 -13.97
N TYR A 380 18.60 -9.90 -13.32
CA TYR A 380 17.97 -8.61 -13.58
C TYR A 380 18.22 -7.64 -12.41
N ASN A 381 18.67 -6.43 -12.74
CA ASN A 381 18.83 -5.32 -11.79
C ASN A 381 17.61 -4.38 -11.87
N PRO A 382 16.74 -4.31 -10.84
CA PRO A 382 15.62 -3.36 -10.80
C PRO A 382 16.02 -1.96 -10.28
N LEU A 383 17.30 -1.71 -10.00
CA LEU A 383 17.82 -0.44 -9.48
C LEU A 383 18.36 0.44 -10.62
N SER A 384 18.24 1.76 -10.45
CA SER A 384 18.75 2.77 -11.38
C SER A 384 20.26 3.02 -11.28
N PHE A 385 21.01 2.22 -10.52
CA PHE A 385 22.45 2.37 -10.31
C PHE A 385 23.18 1.02 -10.37
N SER A 386 24.48 1.09 -10.71
CA SER A 386 25.35 -0.08 -10.80
C SER A 386 25.81 -0.51 -9.40
N TYR A 387 25.88 -1.81 -9.14
CA TYR A 387 26.48 -2.34 -7.91
C TYR A 387 26.99 -3.78 -8.07
N GLY A 388 28.09 -4.08 -7.38
CA GLY A 388 28.61 -5.43 -7.23
C GLY A 388 27.87 -6.21 -6.14
N MET A 389 27.56 -7.48 -6.39
CA MET A 389 26.98 -8.38 -5.38
C MET A 389 27.47 -9.82 -5.51
N TYR A 390 27.35 -10.57 -4.41
CA TYR A 390 27.57 -12.02 -4.40
C TYR A 390 26.25 -12.75 -4.57
N VAL A 391 26.09 -13.45 -5.69
CA VAL A 391 24.96 -14.35 -5.96
C VAL A 391 25.32 -15.76 -5.48
N ARG A 392 24.48 -16.34 -4.62
CA ARG A 392 24.64 -17.71 -4.14
C ARG A 392 23.65 -18.62 -4.85
N LEU A 393 24.16 -19.67 -5.50
CA LEU A 393 23.37 -20.60 -6.29
C LEU A 393 23.46 -22.01 -5.69
N PRO A 394 22.33 -22.68 -5.42
CA PRO A 394 22.32 -24.08 -5.01
C PRO A 394 22.94 -24.98 -6.09
N ALA A 395 24.00 -25.69 -5.71
CA ALA A 395 24.92 -26.36 -6.63
C ALA A 395 25.24 -27.79 -6.16
N LYS A 396 25.51 -28.71 -7.10
CA LYS A 396 26.00 -30.06 -6.81
C LYS A 396 27.44 -30.01 -6.29
N THR A 397 27.71 -30.71 -5.21
CA THR A 397 29.08 -30.91 -4.71
C THR A 397 29.88 -31.78 -5.67
N GLY A 398 31.16 -31.44 -5.90
CA GLY A 398 32.09 -32.24 -6.70
C GLY A 398 32.31 -31.76 -8.14
N PHE A 399 31.54 -30.76 -8.60
CA PHE A 399 31.69 -30.13 -9.92
C PHE A 399 32.37 -28.77 -9.81
N THR A 400 33.21 -28.41 -10.79
CA THR A 400 33.64 -27.01 -10.97
C THR A 400 32.66 -26.30 -11.88
N TYR A 401 32.14 -25.14 -11.44
CA TYR A 401 31.25 -24.30 -12.23
C TYR A 401 32.06 -23.25 -12.99
N ILE A 402 31.85 -23.18 -14.31
CA ILE A 402 32.54 -22.23 -15.18
C ILE A 402 31.61 -21.05 -15.46
N VAL A 403 31.98 -19.91 -14.90
CA VAL A 403 31.44 -18.55 -14.96
C VAL A 403 31.93 -17.71 -16.15
N ASP A 404 31.31 -17.70 -17.33
CA ASP A 404 31.80 -16.97 -18.53
C ASP A 404 33.28 -17.28 -18.85
N GLY A 405 33.60 -18.58 -18.86
CA GLY A 405 34.96 -19.09 -19.07
C GLY A 405 35.88 -19.01 -17.84
N ARG A 406 35.42 -18.51 -16.68
CA ARG A 406 36.21 -18.41 -15.44
C ARG A 406 35.70 -19.38 -14.37
N PRO A 407 36.55 -20.22 -13.74
CA PRO A 407 36.09 -21.10 -12.66
C PRO A 407 35.65 -20.27 -11.45
N VAL A 408 34.45 -20.57 -10.92
CA VAL A 408 33.88 -19.89 -9.75
C VAL A 408 34.23 -20.67 -8.47
N PRO A 409 34.57 -19.99 -7.34
CA PRO A 409 34.82 -20.67 -6.09
C PRO A 409 33.56 -21.38 -5.55
N ASN A 410 33.63 -22.71 -5.44
CA ASN A 410 32.75 -23.46 -4.56
C ASN A 410 33.23 -23.26 -3.11
N VAL A 411 32.30 -23.06 -2.19
CA VAL A 411 32.62 -23.05 -0.75
C VAL A 411 32.88 -24.50 -0.30
N PRO A 412 34.08 -24.83 0.24
CA PRO A 412 34.41 -26.21 0.59
C PRO A 412 33.44 -26.81 1.61
N GLY A 413 32.88 -27.98 1.29
CA GLY A 413 31.93 -28.69 2.15
C GLY A 413 30.47 -28.25 2.05
N THR A 414 30.12 -27.30 1.18
CA THR A 414 28.73 -26.86 0.97
C THR A 414 28.23 -27.12 -0.46
N ALA A 415 26.91 -27.22 -0.61
CA ALA A 415 26.20 -27.34 -1.89
C ALA A 415 25.87 -25.94 -2.48
N GLU A 416 26.84 -25.02 -2.47
CA GLU A 416 26.68 -23.62 -2.88
C GLU A 416 27.86 -23.17 -3.76
N ALA A 417 27.54 -22.58 -4.92
CA ALA A 417 28.48 -21.81 -5.73
C ALA A 417 28.27 -20.31 -5.44
N ILE A 418 29.35 -19.55 -5.25
CA ILE A 418 29.29 -18.11 -4.97
C ILE A 418 29.90 -17.33 -6.14
N VAL A 419 29.03 -16.72 -6.93
CA VAL A 419 29.39 -15.90 -8.08
C VAL A 419 29.44 -14.42 -7.64
N HIS A 420 30.55 -13.72 -7.93
CA HIS A 420 30.56 -12.25 -7.82
C HIS A 420 30.10 -11.64 -9.16
N VAL A 421 29.13 -10.74 -9.10
CA VAL A 421 28.42 -10.19 -10.25
C VAL A 421 28.39 -8.67 -10.13
N GLU A 422 28.89 -7.97 -11.14
CA GLU A 422 28.79 -6.50 -11.24
C GLU A 422 27.58 -6.14 -12.10
N LEU A 423 26.50 -5.68 -11.47
CA LEU A 423 25.28 -5.26 -12.15
C LEU A 423 25.39 -3.80 -12.58
N GLU A 424 25.07 -3.48 -13.83
CA GLU A 424 25.11 -2.10 -14.35
C GLU A 424 23.78 -1.34 -14.15
N ALA A 425 23.87 -0.01 -14.18
CA ALA A 425 22.78 0.96 -14.04
C ALA A 425 21.95 1.14 -15.32
N LEU A 426 20.69 1.55 -15.15
CA LEU A 426 19.94 2.25 -16.19
C LEU A 426 20.44 3.70 -16.33
N GLY A 427 21.35 3.95 -17.28
CA GLY A 427 21.76 5.30 -17.68
C GLY A 427 20.74 5.98 -18.62
N PRO A 428 20.54 7.31 -18.56
CA PRO A 428 19.46 7.97 -19.31
C PRO A 428 19.67 8.02 -20.84
N THR A 429 20.90 7.88 -21.36
CA THR A 429 21.20 8.00 -22.81
C THR A 429 22.42 7.21 -23.30
N ALA A 430 23.04 6.37 -22.46
CA ALA A 430 24.29 5.68 -22.82
C ALA A 430 24.23 4.19 -22.47
N VAL A 431 24.46 3.35 -23.50
CA VAL A 431 24.44 1.90 -23.38
C VAL A 431 25.69 1.32 -24.02
N ARG A 432 26.34 0.37 -23.35
CA ARG A 432 27.60 -0.23 -23.81
C ARG A 432 27.58 -1.74 -23.59
N LEU A 433 27.66 -2.52 -24.67
CA LEU A 433 27.75 -3.97 -24.60
C LEU A 433 29.11 -4.43 -24.09
N SER A 434 29.14 -5.16 -22.98
CA SER A 434 30.30 -5.92 -22.48
C SER A 434 30.45 -7.27 -23.21
N ARG A 435 30.66 -7.18 -24.52
CA ARG A 435 31.50 -8.09 -25.34
C ARG A 435 31.32 -9.63 -25.16
N ILE A 436 30.37 -10.21 -25.90
CA ILE A 436 30.55 -11.53 -26.54
C ILE A 436 30.21 -11.39 -28.04
N GLU A 437 31.03 -11.96 -28.93
CA GLU A 437 30.82 -11.91 -30.38
C GLU A 437 29.73 -12.89 -30.86
N ALA A 438 28.46 -12.50 -30.71
CA ALA A 438 27.39 -13.07 -31.52
C ALA A 438 27.50 -12.53 -32.96
N ARG A 439 28.17 -13.25 -33.87
CA ARG A 439 28.24 -12.84 -35.28
C ARG A 439 26.89 -12.99 -35.98
N GLN A 440 26.31 -11.83 -36.30
CA GLN A 440 25.33 -11.59 -37.38
C GLN A 440 23.93 -12.20 -37.21
N LEU A 441 23.04 -11.49 -36.51
CA LEU A 441 21.98 -10.68 -37.14
C LEU A 441 21.07 -10.02 -36.09
N ALA A 442 21.29 -8.72 -35.82
CA ALA A 442 20.35 -7.86 -35.08
C ALA A 442 20.66 -6.36 -35.32
N HIS A 443 20.74 -5.93 -36.59
CA HIS A 443 20.75 -4.51 -36.90
C HIS A 443 19.32 -3.95 -36.73
N HIS A 444 18.90 -3.71 -35.48
CA HIS A 444 17.99 -2.62 -35.07
C HIS A 444 17.60 -2.63 -33.57
N LEU A 445 17.96 -3.65 -32.78
CA LEU A 445 17.65 -3.66 -31.35
C LEU A 445 18.59 -2.76 -30.52
N GLN A 446 17.98 -1.92 -29.68
CA GLN A 446 18.68 -1.09 -28.69
C GLN A 446 19.01 -1.97 -27.46
N PRO A 447 20.22 -1.90 -26.87
CA PRO A 447 20.60 -2.72 -25.70
C PRO A 447 20.18 -2.00 -24.39
N ALA A 448 20.38 -2.53 -23.18
CA ALA A 448 20.52 -3.90 -22.67
C ALA A 448 20.26 -3.85 -21.14
N ILE A 449 19.68 -4.92 -20.57
CA ILE A 449 19.11 -4.91 -19.19
C ILE A 449 19.54 -6.13 -18.35
N PHE A 450 20.27 -7.09 -18.94
CA PHE A 450 20.50 -8.42 -18.37
C PHE A 450 21.98 -8.77 -18.30
N LEU A 451 22.36 -9.45 -17.24
CA LEU A 451 23.56 -10.29 -17.26
C LEU A 451 23.14 -11.72 -17.59
N LEU A 452 23.69 -12.23 -18.69
CA LEU A 452 23.47 -13.57 -19.20
C LEU A 452 24.78 -14.36 -19.06
N TRP A 453 24.81 -15.28 -18.11
CA TRP A 453 26.01 -15.99 -17.68
C TRP A 453 25.94 -17.46 -18.14
N HIS A 454 26.94 -17.96 -18.87
CA HIS A 454 26.93 -19.33 -19.41
C HIS A 454 27.54 -20.32 -18.42
N VAL A 455 26.73 -21.25 -17.90
CA VAL A 455 27.14 -22.18 -16.83
C VAL A 455 27.28 -23.61 -17.34
N CYS A 456 28.51 -24.10 -17.39
CA CYS A 456 28.85 -25.51 -17.59
C CYS A 456 29.44 -26.15 -16.31
N THR A 457 29.26 -27.46 -16.16
CA THR A 457 29.88 -28.26 -15.10
C THR A 457 31.11 -29.02 -15.64
N SER A 458 32.12 -29.26 -14.80
CA SER A 458 33.21 -30.18 -15.12
C SER A 458 33.50 -31.12 -13.95
N ALA A 459 33.64 -32.41 -14.26
CA ALA A 459 33.77 -33.51 -13.31
C ALA A 459 35.23 -33.95 -13.03
N ARG A 460 36.24 -33.38 -13.71
CA ARG A 460 37.65 -33.76 -13.53
C ARG A 460 38.35 -32.88 -12.49
N LYS A 461 39.11 -33.52 -11.60
CA LYS A 461 39.99 -32.84 -10.62
C LYS A 461 41.40 -32.54 -11.14
N ASP A 462 41.73 -33.01 -12.34
CA ASP A 462 43.11 -33.05 -12.83
C ASP A 462 43.44 -31.79 -13.65
N TRP A 463 44.23 -30.91 -13.05
CA TRP A 463 44.77 -29.72 -13.72
C TRP A 463 46.02 -30.07 -14.52
N LEU A 464 45.98 -29.85 -15.83
CA LEU A 464 47.17 -29.78 -16.68
C LEU A 464 46.94 -28.75 -17.79
N TYR A 465 47.81 -27.74 -17.86
CA TYR A 465 47.67 -26.56 -18.73
C TYR A 465 48.06 -26.85 -20.19
N VAL A 466 47.23 -26.45 -21.16
CA VAL A 466 47.66 -25.91 -22.48
C VAL A 466 46.65 -24.85 -22.96
N TYR A 467 47.14 -23.79 -23.61
CA TYR A 467 46.34 -22.67 -24.14
C TYR A 467 46.12 -22.84 -25.66
N SER A 468 44.87 -23.00 -26.14
CA SER A 468 44.51 -22.72 -27.54
C SER A 468 43.00 -22.73 -27.79
N GLY A 469 42.41 -21.55 -28.10
CA GLY A 469 41.17 -21.40 -28.87
C GLY A 469 39.83 -21.82 -28.21
N TRP A 470 39.01 -20.81 -27.87
CA TRP A 470 37.55 -20.83 -27.67
C TRP A 470 36.92 -21.92 -26.78
N PRO A 471 36.23 -21.57 -25.66
CA PRO A 471 35.50 -22.55 -24.86
C PRO A 471 34.15 -22.92 -25.50
N SER A 472 34.14 -23.90 -26.39
CA SER A 472 33.04 -24.87 -26.41
C SER A 472 33.17 -25.75 -25.17
N CYS A 473 32.09 -26.04 -24.44
CA CYS A 473 32.18 -26.95 -23.30
C CYS A 473 32.59 -28.35 -23.76
N ALA A 474 33.72 -28.84 -23.23
CA ALA A 474 34.41 -30.09 -23.58
C ALA A 474 35.12 -30.66 -22.35
#